data_AF-A0AAU1P901-F1
#
_entry.id   AF-A0AAU1P901-F1
#
_cell.length_a   1.000
_cell.length_b   1.000
_cell.length_c   1.000
_cell.angle_alpha   90.00
_cell.angle_beta   90.00
_cell.angle_gamma   90.00
#
_symmetry.space_group_name_H-M   'P 1'
#
loop_
_entity.id
_entity.type
_entity.pdbx_description
1 polymer ?
#
loop_
_entity_poly.entity_id
_entity_poly.type
_entity_poly.pdbx_seq_one_letter_code
_entity_poly.pdbx_strand_id
1 'polypeptide(L)'
;MSDDALVLSGSAEGELTASEAFLLRARRRATRLAVALVRAPFSAETVTELTAYVEQDAEAAQVAYQQLRDLPESALRRRITELTADRGCPAGDGPEVQS
;
A
#
# COMPACT_ATOMS: atom_id res chain seq x y z
N MET A 1 24.08 3.73 -21.79
CA MET A 1 23.37 3.80 -20.50
C MET A 1 22.19 4.71 -20.74
N SER A 2 21.04 4.11 -21.02
CA SER A 2 19.84 4.83 -21.43
C SER A 2 18.79 4.67 -20.33
N ASP A 3 18.19 5.80 -19.97
CA ASP A 3 17.04 5.94 -19.09
C ASP A 3 15.93 4.94 -19.42
N ASP A 4 15.64 4.04 -18.48
CA ASP A 4 14.47 3.16 -18.52
C ASP A 4 13.63 3.36 -17.23
N ALA A 5 13.56 4.61 -16.75
CA ALA A 5 12.81 5.02 -15.56
C ALA A 5 11.41 5.57 -15.90
N LEU A 6 10.82 5.10 -17.00
CA LEU A 6 9.53 5.57 -17.53
C LEU A 6 8.47 4.46 -17.53
N VAL A 7 8.18 3.88 -16.36
CA VAL A 7 6.93 3.11 -16.18
C VAL A 7 6.25 3.48 -14.85
N LEU A 8 6.03 4.78 -14.63
CA LEU A 8 5.04 5.28 -13.68
C LEU A 8 4.22 6.45 -14.27
N SER A 9 4.14 6.56 -15.60
CA SER A 9 3.45 7.67 -16.28
C SER A 9 1.95 7.40 -16.50
N GLY A 10 1.29 6.75 -15.55
CA GLY A 10 -0.14 6.46 -15.64
C GLY A 10 -0.80 6.50 -14.28
N SER A 11 -0.97 7.69 -13.71
CA SER A 11 -1.94 7.88 -12.63
C SER A 11 -2.55 9.26 -12.76
N ALA A 12 -3.88 9.30 -12.86
CA ALA A 12 -4.64 10.48 -12.55
C ALA A 12 -4.28 10.92 -11.13
N GLU A 13 -4.17 12.23 -10.90
CA GLU A 13 -3.89 12.79 -9.57
C GLU A 13 -4.87 12.18 -8.54
N GLY A 14 -4.36 11.53 -7.49
CA GLY A 14 -5.17 10.90 -6.44
C GLY A 14 -5.36 9.37 -6.54
N GLU A 15 -5.26 8.76 -7.72
CA GLU A 15 -5.43 7.30 -7.87
C GLU A 15 -4.17 6.53 -7.51
N LEU A 16 -4.31 5.37 -6.88
CA LEU A 16 -3.20 4.47 -6.54
C LEU A 16 -2.59 3.86 -7.80
N THR A 17 -1.26 3.79 -7.85
CA THR A 17 -0.56 2.99 -8.87
C THR A 17 -0.84 1.50 -8.67
N ALA A 18 -0.59 0.68 -9.70
CA ALA A 18 -0.72 -0.76 -9.60
C ALA A 18 0.12 -1.35 -8.46
N SER A 19 1.37 -0.90 -8.30
CA SER A 19 2.26 -1.33 -7.22
C SER A 19 1.75 -0.91 -5.84
N GLU A 20 1.24 0.32 -5.69
CA GLU A 20 0.68 0.80 -4.42
C GLU A 20 -0.60 0.05 -4.04
N ALA A 21 -1.50 -0.16 -5.00
CA ALA A 21 -2.72 -0.93 -4.80
C ALA A 21 -2.41 -2.39 -4.44
N PHE A 22 -1.39 -2.96 -5.08
CA PHE A 22 -0.91 -4.31 -4.77
C PHE A 22 -0.36 -4.40 -3.35
N LEU A 23 0.54 -3.49 -2.94
CA LEU A 23 1.09 -3.44 -1.59
C LEU A 23 -0.01 -3.32 -0.52
N LEU A 24 -1.03 -2.50 -0.77
CA LEU A 24 -2.17 -2.38 0.13
C LEU A 24 -2.97 -3.69 0.25
N ARG A 25 -3.16 -4.40 -0.86
CA ARG A 25 -3.84 -5.72 -0.87
C ARG A 25 -3.02 -6.76 -0.11
N ALA A 26 -1.73 -6.87 -0.41
CA ALA A 26 -0.81 -7.79 0.25
C ALA A 26 -0.76 -7.53 1.77
N ARG A 27 -0.64 -6.27 2.19
CA ARG A 27 -0.68 -5.87 3.61
C ARG A 27 -1.97 -6.34 4.29
N ARG A 28 -3.14 -6.12 3.68
CA ARG A 28 -4.42 -6.53 4.24
C ARG A 28 -4.50 -8.05 4.40
N ARG A 29 -4.03 -8.82 3.40
CA ARG A 29 -4.00 -10.28 3.46
C ARG A 29 -3.03 -10.79 4.53
N ALA A 30 -1.82 -10.24 4.60
CA ALA A 30 -0.85 -10.56 5.64
C ALA A 30 -1.41 -10.30 7.05
N THR A 31 -2.15 -9.19 7.23
CA THR A 31 -2.79 -8.87 8.52
C THR A 31 -3.83 -9.92 8.90
N ARG A 32 -4.68 -10.35 7.97
CA ARG A 32 -5.68 -11.40 8.21
C ARG A 32 -5.02 -12.74 8.56
N LEU A 33 -3.94 -13.09 7.85
CA LEU A 33 -3.15 -14.28 8.12
C LEU A 33 -2.50 -14.26 9.50
N ALA A 34 -1.96 -13.11 9.92
CA ALA A 34 -1.41 -12.96 11.27
C ALA A 34 -2.47 -13.27 12.34
N VAL A 35 -3.71 -12.78 12.16
CA VAL A 35 -4.82 -13.09 13.07
C VAL A 35 -5.18 -14.58 13.01
N ALA A 36 -5.23 -15.19 11.83
CA ALA A 36 -5.53 -16.62 11.66
C ALA A 36 -4.48 -17.51 12.35
N LEU A 37 -3.20 -17.19 12.20
CA LEU A 37 -2.09 -17.88 12.86
C LEU A 37 -2.16 -17.78 14.39
N VAL A 38 -2.59 -16.64 14.94
CA VAL A 38 -2.79 -16.50 16.39
C VAL A 38 -3.95 -17.35 16.89
N ARG A 39 -5.04 -17.46 16.11
CA ARG A 39 -6.27 -18.14 16.55
C ARG A 39 -6.28 -19.65 16.28
N ALA A 40 -5.75 -20.09 15.15
CA ALA A 40 -5.86 -21.47 14.66
C ALA A 40 -4.64 -21.87 13.80
N PRO A 41 -3.41 -21.86 14.36
CA PRO A 41 -2.16 -21.95 13.60
C PRO A 41 -2.02 -23.22 12.75
N PHE A 42 -2.59 -24.33 13.20
CA PHE A 42 -2.48 -25.64 12.54
C PHE A 42 -3.77 -26.06 11.83
N SER A 43 -4.74 -25.16 11.69
CA SER A 43 -5.93 -25.45 10.90
C SER A 43 -5.56 -25.56 9.42
N ALA A 44 -6.15 -26.54 8.72
CA ALA A 44 -5.91 -26.74 7.30
C ALA A 44 -6.20 -25.47 6.49
N GLU A 45 -7.26 -24.73 6.84
CA GLU A 45 -7.61 -23.44 6.22
C GLU A 45 -6.50 -22.39 6.37
N THR A 46 -5.95 -22.22 7.58
CA THR A 46 -4.86 -21.26 7.81
C THR A 46 -3.61 -21.65 7.03
N VAL A 47 -3.28 -22.95 6.98
CA VAL A 47 -2.14 -23.46 6.19
C VAL A 47 -2.37 -23.20 4.69
N THR A 48 -3.56 -23.47 4.16
CA THR A 48 -3.89 -23.21 2.75
C THR A 48 -3.78 -21.74 2.40
N GLU A 49 -4.33 -20.85 3.23
CA GLU A 49 -4.24 -19.39 3.00
C GLU A 49 -2.81 -18.87 3.13
N LEU A 50 -2.01 -19.42 4.05
CA LEU A 50 -0.61 -19.05 4.20
C LEU A 50 0.20 -19.47 2.97
N THR A 51 0.01 -20.70 2.48
CA THR A 51 0.66 -21.19 1.25
C THR A 51 0.27 -20.31 0.07
N ALA A 52 -1.02 -20.02 -0.10
CA ALA A 52 -1.48 -19.17 -1.20
C ALA A 52 -0.87 -17.76 -1.15
N TYR A 53 -0.72 -17.17 0.05
CA TYR A 53 -0.04 -15.88 0.19
C TYR A 53 1.44 -15.94 -0.17
N VAL A 54 2.15 -16.99 0.27
CA VAL A 54 3.58 -17.17 -0.06
C VAL A 54 3.77 -17.34 -1.57
N GLU A 55 2.93 -18.14 -2.22
CA GLU A 55 3.04 -18.44 -3.65
C GLU A 55 2.60 -17.28 -4.56
N GLN A 56 1.60 -16.51 -4.14
CA GLN A 56 0.95 -15.52 -5.03
C GLN A 56 1.35 -14.08 -4.72
N ASP A 57 1.59 -13.76 -3.45
CA ASP A 57 1.69 -12.38 -2.99
C ASP A 57 3.09 -12.01 -2.49
N ALA A 58 3.81 -12.93 -1.84
CA ALA A 58 5.03 -12.59 -1.11
C ALA A 58 6.16 -12.03 -2.00
N GLU A 59 6.47 -12.68 -3.12
CA GLU A 59 7.53 -12.23 -4.03
C GLU A 59 7.15 -10.90 -4.71
N ALA A 60 5.94 -10.83 -5.26
CA ALA A 60 5.44 -9.61 -5.90
C ALA A 60 5.38 -8.42 -4.91
N ALA A 61 5.05 -8.67 -3.64
CA ALA A 61 5.03 -7.63 -2.60
C ALA A 61 6.43 -7.15 -2.28
N GLN A 62 7.41 -8.04 -2.26
CA GLN A 62 8.81 -7.68 -2.07
C GLN A 62 9.33 -6.81 -3.22
N VAL A 63 9.03 -7.16 -4.47
CA VAL A 63 9.41 -6.36 -5.64
C VAL A 63 8.75 -4.98 -5.60
N ALA A 64 7.44 -4.91 -5.33
CA ALA A 64 6.72 -3.64 -5.22
C ALA A 64 7.26 -2.77 -4.07
N TYR A 65 7.68 -3.38 -2.96
CA TYR A 65 8.30 -2.67 -1.85
C TYR A 65 9.69 -2.12 -2.21
N GLN A 66 10.49 -2.87 -2.96
CA GLN A 66 11.80 -2.38 -3.45
C GLN A 66 11.63 -1.15 -4.34
N GLN A 67 10.69 -1.20 -5.28
CA GLN A 67 10.35 -0.05 -6.13
C GLN A 67 9.99 1.19 -5.29
N LEU A 68 9.17 1.02 -4.25
CA LEU A 68 8.80 2.12 -3.36
C LEU A 68 9.99 2.63 -2.55
N ARG A 69 10.84 1.73 -2.04
CA ARG A 69 12.03 2.05 -1.24
C ARG A 69 13.07 2.83 -2.05
N ASP A 70 13.21 2.52 -3.32
CA ASP A 70 14.20 3.13 -4.20
C ASP A 70 13.79 4.55 -4.66
N LEU A 71 12.54 4.96 -4.38
CA LEU A 71 12.10 6.32 -4.64
C LEU A 71 12.78 7.33 -3.68
N PRO A 72 13.13 8.53 -4.16
CA PRO A 72 13.57 9.62 -3.30
C PRO A 72 12.49 9.98 -2.27
N GLU A 73 12.91 10.36 -1.06
CA GLU A 73 11.98 10.77 0.01
C GLU A 73 11.04 11.91 -0.43
N SER A 74 11.52 12.86 -1.24
CA SER A 74 10.70 13.94 -1.78
C SER A 74 9.56 13.43 -2.66
N ALA A 75 9.79 12.39 -3.46
CA ALA A 75 8.76 11.74 -4.27
C ALA A 75 7.74 11.01 -3.40
N LEU A 76 8.19 10.30 -2.36
CA LEU A 76 7.31 9.63 -1.40
C LEU A 76 6.41 10.63 -0.65
N ARG A 77 6.97 11.74 -0.17
CA ARG A 77 6.21 12.80 0.52
C ARG A 77 5.17 13.44 -0.40
N ARG A 78 5.56 13.79 -1.64
CA ARG A 78 4.64 14.31 -2.64
C ARG A 78 3.49 13.32 -2.87
N ARG A 79 3.81 12.03 -2.99
CA ARG A 79 2.81 10.99 -3.20
C ARG A 79 1.84 10.84 -2.04
N ILE A 80 2.32 10.96 -0.80
CA ILE A 80 1.45 10.99 0.39
C ILE A 80 0.51 12.19 0.35
N THR A 81 1.00 13.38 -0.03
CA THR A 81 0.17 14.59 -0.16
C THR A 81 -0.91 14.40 -1.22
N GLU A 82 -0.57 13.86 -2.40
CA GLU A 82 -1.53 13.56 -3.47
C GLU A 82 -2.65 12.61 -2.97
N LEU A 83 -2.27 11.51 -2.32
CA LEU A 83 -3.22 10.49 -1.82
C LEU A 83 -4.06 10.95 -0.62
N THR A 84 -3.63 12.00 0.09
CA THR A 84 -4.34 12.54 1.26
C THR A 84 -5.23 13.73 0.90
N ALA A 85 -4.82 14.55 -0.08
CA ALA A 85 -5.61 15.65 -0.61
C ALA A 85 -6.91 15.17 -1.29
N ASP A 86 -6.82 14.07 -2.05
CA ASP A 86 -7.98 13.48 -2.74
C ASP A 86 -8.98 12.82 -1.77
N ARG A 87 -8.54 12.43 -0.56
CA ARG A 87 -9.43 11.85 0.46
C ARG A 87 -10.30 12.85 1.19
N GLY A 88 -10.24 14.14 0.84
CA GLY A 88 -11.14 15.17 1.35
C GLY A 88 -11.34 15.06 2.86
N CYS A 89 -10.25 15.15 3.64
CA CYS A 89 -10.43 15.44 5.06
C CYS A 89 -10.89 16.90 5.12
N PRO A 90 -12.15 17.22 5.49
CA PRO A 90 -12.49 18.60 5.73
C PRO A 90 -11.54 19.07 6.82
N ALA A 91 -10.72 20.08 6.50
CA ALA A 91 -10.04 20.85 7.52
C ALA A 91 -11.13 21.22 8.52
N GLY A 92 -10.98 20.76 9.77
CA GLY A 92 -11.92 21.12 10.81
C GLY A 92 -11.91 22.63 10.94
N ASP A 93 -12.89 23.29 10.34
CA ASP A 93 -13.27 24.65 10.67
C ASP A 93 -13.69 24.60 12.14
N GLY A 94 -12.72 24.85 13.03
CA GLY A 94 -13.01 25.18 14.41
C GLY A 94 -13.86 26.44 14.42
N PRO A 95 -14.95 26.51 15.21
CA PRO A 95 -15.78 27.69 15.22
C PRO A 95 -14.95 28.87 15.74
N GLU A 96 -14.85 29.93 14.94
CA GLU A 96 -14.42 31.24 15.39
C GLU A 96 -15.35 31.69 16.53
N VAL A 97 -14.85 31.64 17.75
CA VAL A 97 -15.47 32.32 18.89
C VAL A 97 -15.13 33.81 18.74
N GLN A 98 -16.03 34.56 18.10
CA GLN A 98 -15.99 36.02 18.16
C GLN A 98 -16.35 36.47 19.59
N SER A 99 -15.49 37.33 20.13
CA SER A 99 -15.59 37.97 21.45
C SER A 99 -16.63 39.08 21.47
#